data_AF-A0A847X879-F1
#
_entry.id   AF-A0A847X879-F1
#
_cell.length_a   1.000
_cell.length_b   1.000
_cell.length_c   1.000
_cell.angle_alpha   90.00
_cell.angle_beta   90.00
_cell.angle_gamma   90.00
#
_symmetry.space_group_name_H-M   'P 1'
#
loop_
_entity.id
_entity.type
_entity.pdbx_description
1 polymer ?
#
loop_
_entity_poly.entity_id
_entity_poly.type
_entity_poly.pdbx_seq_one_letter_code
_entity_poly.pdbx_strand_id
1 'polypeptide(L)'
;MRKTLKETYNWYNTGGKIFIERYTNAGDYVKNYFETNGTKEVSGVYMILFNEVPVAIGESSQMGVRFMEYMKNLEENGKDFFGVNMEEIKNGKITVKIEILKTGLLNETDRRDAEISGINEYQPIFQIKYDKYYPKDKAQKQNDRWLLRQ
;
A
#
# COMPACT_ATOMS: atom_id res chain seq x y z
N MET A 1 -5.95 19.60 -8.73
CA MET A 1 -6.06 18.33 -7.98
C MET A 1 -6.44 17.21 -8.95
N ARG A 2 -5.66 16.13 -9.02
CA ARG A 2 -6.04 14.94 -9.81
C ARG A 2 -7.40 14.44 -9.30
N LYS A 3 -8.34 14.16 -10.20
CA LYS A 3 -9.73 13.81 -9.91
C LYS A 3 -9.86 12.70 -8.83
N THR A 4 -8.96 11.72 -8.88
CA THR A 4 -8.85 10.57 -7.95
C THR A 4 -8.50 10.97 -6.52
N LEU A 5 -7.69 12.01 -6.32
CA LEU A 5 -7.26 12.44 -5.00
C LEU A 5 -8.42 13.09 -4.25
N LYS A 6 -9.19 13.96 -4.92
CA LYS A 6 -10.40 14.59 -4.36
C LYS A 6 -11.45 13.55 -3.98
N GLU A 7 -11.65 12.54 -4.82
CA GLU A 7 -12.59 11.44 -4.56
C GLU A 7 -12.15 10.58 -3.36
N THR A 8 -10.85 10.34 -3.22
CA THR A 8 -10.29 9.61 -2.06
C THR A 8 -10.48 10.41 -0.77
N TYR A 9 -10.26 11.72 -0.81
CA TYR A 9 -10.51 12.60 0.33
C TYR A 9 -11.99 12.67 0.73
N ASN A 10 -12.88 12.80 -0.24
CA ASN A 10 -14.32 12.82 0.03
C ASN A 10 -14.76 11.52 0.69
N TRP A 11 -14.33 10.37 0.15
CA TRP A 11 -14.61 9.05 0.73
C TRP A 11 -14.11 8.95 2.18
N TYR A 12 -12.86 9.37 2.43
CA TYR A 12 -12.29 9.31 3.77
C TYR A 12 -13.12 10.10 4.79
N ASN A 13 -13.56 11.31 4.40
CA ASN A 13 -14.33 12.21 5.26
C ASN A 13 -15.81 11.80 5.45
N THR A 14 -16.40 11.03 4.53
CA THR A 14 -17.82 10.63 4.62
C THR A 14 -18.05 9.26 5.26
N GLY A 15 -17.01 8.43 5.40
CA GLY A 15 -17.14 7.11 6.02
C GLY A 15 -15.85 6.29 6.06
N GLY A 16 -14.90 6.57 5.16
CA GLY A 16 -13.65 5.83 5.06
C GLY A 16 -12.81 5.84 6.34
N LYS A 17 -12.86 6.92 7.14
CA LYS A 17 -12.18 6.96 8.45
C LYS A 17 -12.67 5.85 9.40
N ILE A 18 -13.99 5.67 9.51
CA ILE A 18 -14.59 4.64 10.36
C ILE A 18 -14.22 3.25 9.86
N PHE A 19 -14.21 3.07 8.54
CA PHE A 19 -13.77 1.83 7.91
C PHE A 19 -12.32 1.50 8.31
N ILE A 20 -11.41 2.45 8.10
CA ILE A 20 -9.98 2.29 8.40
C ILE A 20 -9.76 1.95 9.88
N GLU A 21 -10.38 2.70 10.79
CA GLU A 21 -10.20 2.51 12.24
C GLU A 21 -10.79 1.18 12.75
N ARG A 22 -11.86 0.67 12.14
CA ARG A 22 -12.52 -0.57 12.59
C ARG A 22 -11.86 -1.83 12.06
N TYR A 23 -11.32 -1.80 10.85
CA TYR A 23 -10.93 -3.03 10.14
C TYR A 23 -9.44 -3.11 9.82
N THR A 24 -8.66 -2.06 10.14
CA THR A 24 -7.25 -1.96 9.77
C THR A 24 -6.44 -1.20 10.83
N ASN A 25 -5.11 -1.26 10.76
CA ASN A 25 -4.23 -0.40 11.55
C ASN A 25 -3.77 0.86 10.80
N ALA A 26 -4.29 1.13 9.60
CA ALA A 26 -3.86 2.27 8.79
C ALA A 26 -4.27 3.62 9.38
N GLY A 27 -5.19 3.63 10.35
CA GLY A 27 -5.75 4.84 10.96
C GLY A 27 -4.70 5.72 11.63
N ASP A 28 -3.73 5.13 12.33
CA ASP A 28 -2.65 5.88 12.98
C ASP A 28 -1.79 6.63 11.96
N TYR A 29 -1.56 6.00 10.80
CA TYR A 29 -0.80 6.62 9.72
C TYR A 29 -1.60 7.70 9.00
N VAL A 30 -2.88 7.48 8.72
CA VAL A 30 -3.69 8.53 8.08
C VAL A 30 -3.85 9.73 9.01
N LYS A 31 -4.07 9.49 10.32
CA LYS A 31 -4.22 10.55 11.33
C LYS A 31 -2.95 11.39 11.50
N ASN A 32 -1.78 10.76 11.51
CA ASN A 32 -0.51 11.46 11.76
C ASN A 32 0.05 12.20 10.53
N TYR A 33 -0.38 11.86 9.32
CA TYR A 33 0.36 12.21 8.10
C TYR A 33 -0.48 12.86 6.97
N PHE A 34 -1.75 13.16 7.20
CA PHE A 34 -2.67 13.72 6.17
C PHE A 34 -2.48 15.23 5.90
N GLU A 35 -1.95 16.02 6.84
CA GLU A 35 -1.91 17.50 6.73
C GLU A 35 -0.52 18.14 6.82
N THR A 36 0.51 17.41 7.25
CA THR A 36 1.81 18.01 7.55
C THR A 36 2.68 18.12 6.29
N ASN A 37 2.46 19.22 5.56
CA ASN A 37 3.34 19.71 4.49
C ASN A 37 4.82 19.56 4.87
N GLY A 38 5.55 18.73 4.10
CA GLY A 38 7.02 18.70 4.14
C GLY A 38 7.65 17.83 5.23
N THR A 39 6.90 16.99 5.94
CA THR A 39 7.50 16.05 6.89
C THR A 39 8.14 14.86 6.14
N LYS A 40 9.46 14.70 6.30
CA LYS A 40 10.24 13.64 5.63
C LYS A 40 9.78 12.22 6.02
N GLU A 41 9.04 12.09 7.12
CA GLU A 41 8.56 10.83 7.71
C GLU A 41 7.43 10.15 6.91
N VAL A 42 6.82 10.81 5.91
CA VAL A 42 5.67 10.28 5.16
C VAL A 42 6.05 9.57 3.85
N SER A 43 7.32 9.63 3.47
CA SER A 43 7.86 9.05 2.24
C SER A 43 8.66 7.79 2.59
N GLY A 44 8.41 6.68 1.90
CA GLY A 44 8.96 5.41 2.35
C GLY A 44 8.44 4.18 1.63
N VAL A 45 8.63 3.04 2.28
CA VAL A 45 8.23 1.71 1.81
C VAL A 45 7.39 1.06 2.90
N TYR A 46 6.31 0.42 2.48
CA TYR A 46 5.35 -0.26 3.34
C TYR A 46 5.00 -1.64 2.78
N MET A 47 4.45 -2.47 3.66
CA MET A 47 3.96 -3.80 3.37
C MET A 47 2.49 -3.90 3.78
N ILE A 48 1.67 -4.49 2.92
CA ILE A 48 0.27 -4.83 3.19
C ILE A 48 0.22 -6.31 3.54
N LEU A 49 -0.38 -6.64 4.67
CA LEU A 49 -0.56 -8.01 5.14
C LEU A 49 -2.02 -8.37 5.29
N PHE A 50 -2.36 -9.59 4.88
CA PHE A 50 -3.62 -10.24 5.24
C PHE A 50 -3.33 -11.43 6.14
N ASN A 51 -3.91 -11.47 7.35
CA ASN A 51 -3.63 -12.52 8.34
C ASN A 51 -2.11 -12.75 8.55
N GLU A 52 -1.36 -11.66 8.70
CA GLU A 52 0.12 -11.65 8.81
C GLU A 52 0.88 -12.18 7.58
N VAL A 53 0.20 -12.45 6.46
CA VAL A 53 0.85 -12.88 5.21
C VAL A 53 1.12 -11.67 4.32
N PRO A 54 2.37 -11.45 3.85
CA PRO A 54 2.70 -10.38 2.90
C PRO A 54 1.93 -10.51 1.58
N VAL A 55 1.04 -9.56 1.31
CA VAL A 55 0.24 -9.53 0.08
C VAL A 55 0.88 -8.62 -0.96
N ALA A 56 1.32 -7.44 -0.53
CA ALA A 56 1.96 -6.46 -1.38
C ALA A 56 3.00 -5.64 -0.63
N ILE A 57 4.05 -5.22 -1.33
CA ILE A 57 4.98 -4.19 -0.88
C ILE A 57 4.93 -3.05 -1.90
N GLY A 58 4.96 -1.82 -1.42
CA GLY A 58 4.95 -0.64 -2.27
C GLY A 58 5.74 0.50 -1.67
N GLU A 59 6.17 1.42 -2.54
CA GLU A 59 6.72 2.71 -2.13
C GLU A 59 5.71 3.85 -2.31
N SER A 60 5.95 4.96 -1.63
CA SER A 60 5.25 6.21 -1.91
C SER A 60 6.04 7.39 -1.37
N SER A 61 5.95 8.52 -2.08
CA SER A 61 6.34 9.83 -1.55
C SER A 61 5.34 10.39 -0.52
N GLN A 62 4.13 9.82 -0.44
CA GLN A 62 3.05 10.22 0.46
C GLN A 62 2.25 8.98 0.92
N MET A 63 2.84 8.18 1.82
CA MET A 63 2.27 6.90 2.25
C MET A 63 0.85 7.04 2.85
N GLY A 64 0.57 8.10 3.61
CA GLY A 64 -0.78 8.32 4.17
C GLY A 64 -1.87 8.46 3.11
N VAL A 65 -1.59 9.17 2.01
CA VAL A 65 -2.50 9.26 0.85
C VAL A 65 -2.67 7.88 0.22
N ARG A 66 -1.55 7.19 0.03
CA ARG A 66 -1.54 5.86 -0.59
C ARG A 66 -2.34 4.84 0.21
N PHE A 67 -2.33 4.92 1.54
CA PHE A 67 -3.11 4.04 2.40
C PHE A 67 -4.61 4.27 2.24
N MET A 68 -5.06 5.53 2.20
CA MET A 68 -6.48 5.80 1.93
C MET A 68 -6.91 5.26 0.55
N GLU A 69 -6.07 5.41 -0.48
CA GLU A 69 -6.37 4.84 -1.80
C GLU A 69 -6.53 3.32 -1.75
N TYR A 70 -5.63 2.61 -1.06
CA TYR A 70 -5.75 1.16 -0.91
C TYR A 70 -6.99 0.76 -0.12
N MET A 71 -7.26 1.43 0.99
CA MET A 71 -8.40 1.10 1.84
C MET A 71 -9.72 1.38 1.13
N LYS A 72 -9.80 2.45 0.34
CA LYS A 72 -10.91 2.72 -0.55
C LYS A 72 -11.08 1.63 -1.59
N ASN A 73 -10.01 1.25 -2.30
CA ASN A 73 -10.06 0.19 -3.30
C ASN A 73 -10.43 -1.16 -2.69
N LEU A 74 -9.99 -1.43 -1.47
CA LEU A 74 -10.36 -2.62 -0.72
C LEU A 74 -11.87 -2.62 -0.45
N GLU A 75 -12.40 -1.52 0.07
CA GLU A 75 -13.83 -1.38 0.37
C GLU A 75 -14.71 -1.46 -0.88
N GLU A 76 -14.35 -0.72 -1.94
CA GLU A 76 -15.17 -0.60 -3.15
C GLU A 76 -15.01 -1.80 -4.10
N ASN A 77 -13.80 -2.36 -4.21
CA ASN A 77 -13.43 -3.32 -5.26
C ASN A 77 -12.46 -4.42 -4.77
N GLY A 78 -12.50 -4.79 -3.47
CA GLY A 78 -11.54 -5.71 -2.86
C GLY A 78 -11.38 -7.05 -3.57
N LYS A 79 -12.44 -7.59 -4.17
CA LYS A 79 -12.37 -8.86 -4.91
C LYS A 79 -11.50 -8.77 -6.17
N ASP A 80 -11.60 -7.66 -6.90
CA ASP A 80 -10.89 -7.48 -8.17
C ASP A 80 -9.42 -7.12 -7.96
N PHE A 81 -9.14 -6.30 -6.95
CA PHE A 81 -7.77 -5.86 -6.65
C PHE A 81 -7.00 -6.82 -5.74
N PHE A 82 -7.69 -7.44 -4.79
CA PHE A 82 -7.06 -8.19 -3.70
C PHE A 82 -7.53 -9.65 -3.60
N GLY A 83 -8.54 -10.07 -4.38
CA GLY A 83 -9.08 -11.42 -4.32
C GLY A 83 -9.82 -11.73 -3.01
N VAL A 84 -10.19 -10.71 -2.24
CA VAL A 84 -10.85 -10.86 -0.93
C VAL A 84 -12.22 -10.19 -0.92
N ASN A 85 -13.19 -10.78 -0.21
CA ASN A 85 -14.51 -10.17 -0.06
C ASN A 85 -14.56 -9.29 1.20
N MET A 86 -15.25 -8.15 1.11
CA MET A 86 -15.38 -7.25 2.24
C MET A 86 -16.13 -7.85 3.44
N GLU A 87 -17.04 -8.79 3.20
CA GLU A 87 -17.71 -9.51 4.29
C GLU A 87 -16.74 -10.37 5.09
N GLU A 88 -15.70 -10.93 4.48
CA GLU A 88 -14.69 -11.74 5.17
C GLU A 88 -13.85 -10.86 6.10
N ILE A 89 -13.54 -9.65 5.68
CA ILE A 89 -12.86 -8.64 6.50
C ILE A 89 -13.76 -8.17 7.65
N LYS A 90 -15.01 -7.80 7.36
CA LYS A 90 -15.96 -7.32 8.37
C LYS A 90 -16.30 -8.36 9.43
N ASN A 91 -16.32 -9.65 9.03
CA ASN A 91 -16.54 -10.77 9.94
C ASN A 91 -15.26 -11.25 10.65
N GLY A 92 -14.12 -10.59 10.43
CA GLY A 92 -12.84 -10.90 11.08
C GLY A 92 -12.15 -12.17 10.58
N LYS A 93 -12.59 -12.76 9.46
CA LYS A 93 -11.91 -13.91 8.84
C LYS A 93 -10.58 -13.50 8.18
N ILE A 94 -10.51 -12.25 7.73
CA ILE A 94 -9.32 -11.64 7.16
C ILE A 94 -8.99 -10.39 7.96
N THR A 95 -7.84 -10.38 8.63
CA THR A 95 -7.26 -9.18 9.23
C THR A 95 -6.44 -8.45 8.18
N VAL A 96 -6.53 -7.12 8.15
CA VAL A 96 -5.80 -6.29 7.19
C VAL A 96 -4.87 -5.37 7.95
N LYS A 97 -3.58 -5.42 7.64
CA LYS A 97 -2.56 -4.59 8.27
C LYS A 97 -1.65 -3.93 7.23
N ILE A 98 -1.13 -2.79 7.62
CA ILE A 98 -0.01 -2.11 6.97
C ILE A 98 1.15 -2.05 7.96
N GLU A 99 2.32 -2.48 7.51
CA GLU A 99 3.58 -2.31 8.23
C GLU A 99 4.48 -1.36 7.46
N ILE A 100 5.20 -0.50 8.18
CA ILE A 100 6.17 0.40 7.57
C ILE A 100 7.54 -0.27 7.61
N LEU A 101 8.14 -0.48 6.44
CA LEU A 101 9.48 -1.05 6.33
C LEU A 101 10.55 0.02 6.47
N LYS A 102 10.34 1.20 5.86
CA LYS A 102 11.30 2.31 5.89
C LYS A 102 10.61 3.65 5.69
N THR A 103 11.03 4.67 6.42
CA THR A 103 10.58 6.06 6.28
C THR A 103 11.75 6.97 5.88
N GLY A 104 11.49 8.25 5.61
CA GLY A 104 12.55 9.24 5.37
C GLY A 104 13.18 9.19 3.97
N LEU A 105 12.69 8.32 3.08
CA LEU A 105 13.27 8.11 1.76
C LEU A 105 12.70 9.13 0.77
N LEU A 106 13.32 10.30 0.64
CA LEU A 106 12.79 11.37 -0.23
C LEU A 106 13.10 11.17 -1.71
N ASN A 107 14.20 10.50 -2.02
CA ASN A 107 14.57 10.17 -3.40
C ASN A 107 13.75 8.96 -3.89
N GLU A 108 13.23 9.04 -5.12
CA GLU A 108 12.49 7.94 -5.76
C GLU A 108 13.38 6.71 -5.95
N THR A 109 14.65 6.89 -6.29
CA THR A 109 15.60 5.79 -6.50
C THR A 109 15.82 5.02 -5.19
N ASP A 110 16.06 5.72 -4.08
CA ASP A 110 16.26 5.08 -2.78
C ASP A 110 15.00 4.36 -2.28
N ARG A 111 13.81 4.95 -2.53
CA ARG A 111 12.54 4.30 -2.25
C ARG A 111 12.37 3.02 -3.05
N ARG A 112 12.66 3.08 -4.34
CA ARG A 112 12.50 1.94 -5.24
C ARG A 112 13.47 0.81 -4.92
N ASP A 113 14.73 1.14 -4.60
CA ASP A 113 15.71 0.15 -4.15
C ASP A 113 15.28 -0.54 -2.85
N ALA A 114 14.75 0.23 -1.89
CA ALA A 114 14.21 -0.31 -0.64
C ALA A 114 12.95 -1.16 -0.87
N GLU A 115 12.06 -0.77 -1.78
CA GLU A 115 10.89 -1.54 -2.17
C GLU A 115 11.30 -2.89 -2.77
N ILE A 116 12.23 -2.88 -3.73
CA ILE A 116 12.74 -4.09 -4.37
C ILE A 116 13.41 -5.02 -3.35
N SER A 117 14.18 -4.46 -2.42
CA SER A 117 14.79 -5.21 -1.32
C SER A 117 13.73 -5.90 -0.47
N GLY A 118 12.68 -5.19 -0.07
CA GLY A 118 11.55 -5.77 0.67
C GLY A 118 10.81 -6.84 -0.13
N ILE A 119 10.57 -6.62 -1.43
CA ILE A 119 9.93 -7.62 -2.29
C ILE A 119 10.77 -8.91 -2.35
N ASN A 120 12.09 -8.78 -2.49
CA ASN A 120 12.99 -9.92 -2.54
C ASN A 120 13.06 -10.67 -1.20
N GLU A 121 12.97 -9.97 -0.06
CA GLU A 121 13.00 -10.54 1.29
C GLU A 121 11.69 -11.24 1.67
N TYR A 122 10.56 -10.52 1.54
CA TYR A 122 9.27 -10.98 2.05
C TYR A 122 8.44 -11.74 1.02
N GLN A 123 8.80 -11.68 -0.25
CA GLN A 123 8.14 -12.39 -1.36
C GLN A 123 6.60 -12.23 -1.32
N PRO A 124 6.06 -11.00 -1.45
CA PRO A 124 4.62 -10.79 -1.32
C PRO A 124 3.83 -11.44 -2.47
N ILE A 125 2.64 -11.95 -2.16
CA ILE A 125 1.84 -12.80 -3.07
C ILE A 125 1.64 -12.15 -4.45
N PHE A 126 1.34 -10.85 -4.51
CA PHE A 126 1.08 -10.17 -5.79
C PHE A 126 2.36 -9.86 -6.56
N GLN A 127 3.49 -9.77 -5.88
CA GLN A 127 4.81 -9.50 -6.44
C GLN A 127 5.48 -10.75 -6.99
N ILE A 128 5.15 -11.93 -6.46
CA ILE A 128 5.59 -13.21 -7.04
C ILE A 128 4.83 -13.48 -8.35
N LYS A 129 3.55 -13.10 -8.45
CA LYS A 129 2.65 -13.37 -9.60
C LYS A 129 2.59 -12.22 -10.63
N TYR A 130 3.66 -11.43 -10.73
CA TYR A 130 3.70 -10.02 -11.18
C TYR A 130 3.27 -9.69 -12.61
N ASP A 131 3.39 -10.60 -13.58
CA ASP A 131 3.26 -10.27 -15.00
C ASP A 131 1.87 -9.71 -15.39
N LYS A 132 0.85 -9.94 -14.56
CA LYS A 132 -0.54 -9.53 -14.86
C LYS A 132 -0.88 -8.09 -14.45
N TYR A 133 -0.23 -7.51 -13.44
CA TYR A 133 -0.77 -6.31 -12.77
C TYR A 133 0.02 -5.01 -13.05
N TYR A 134 1.29 -5.11 -13.44
CA TYR A 134 2.16 -3.95 -13.67
C TYR A 134 3.06 -4.09 -14.91
N PRO A 135 2.49 -4.20 -16.12
CA PRO A 135 3.23 -4.51 -17.35
C PRO A 135 4.23 -3.42 -17.80
N LYS A 136 4.20 -2.23 -17.16
CA LYS A 136 5.04 -1.06 -17.50
C LYS A 136 6.00 -0.67 -16.37
N ASP A 137 6.09 -1.45 -15.30
CA ASP A 137 6.90 -1.09 -14.15
C ASP A 137 8.40 -1.39 -14.39
N LYS A 138 9.26 -0.51 -13.86
CA LYS A 138 10.71 -0.44 -14.18
C LYS A 138 11.55 -1.48 -13.43
N ALA A 139 10.95 -2.49 -12.82
CA ALA A 139 11.69 -3.61 -12.24
C ALA A 139 11.68 -4.79 -13.22
N GLN A 140 12.83 -5.45 -13.35
CA GLN A 140 12.96 -6.67 -14.17
C GLN A 140 13.25 -7.84 -13.23
N LYS A 141 12.55 -8.96 -13.44
CA LYS A 141 12.86 -10.21 -12.75
C LYS A 141 13.99 -10.92 -13.49
N GLN A 142 15.09 -11.18 -12.81
CA GLN A 142 16.22 -11.97 -13.31
C GLN A 142 16.62 -13.00 -12.25
N ASN A 143 16.72 -14.28 -12.63
CA ASN A 143 17.06 -15.38 -11.71
C ASN A 143 16.20 -15.39 -10.44
N ASP A 144 14.88 -15.25 -10.60
CA ASP A 144 13.90 -15.18 -9.52
C ASP A 144 14.01 -14.00 -8.55
N ARG A 145 14.83 -12.99 -8.87
CA ARG A 145 14.98 -11.76 -8.09
C ARG A 145 14.55 -10.53 -8.88
N TRP A 146 13.97 -9.56 -8.19
CA TRP A 146 13.66 -8.26 -8.76
C TRP A 146 14.89 -7.36 -8.71
N LEU A 147 15.14 -6.65 -9.82
CA LEU A 147 16.23 -5.69 -9.99
C LEU A 147 15.69 -4.39 -10.57
N LEU A 148 16.32 -3.26 -10.23
CA LEU A 148 16.12 -1.99 -10.92
C LEU A 148 16.54 -2.14 -12.38
N ARG A 149 15.70 -1.71 -13.34
CA ARG A 149 16.16 -1.54 -14.72
C ARG A 149 17.24 -0.46 -14.75
N GLN A 150 18.39 -0.80 -15.34
CA GLN A 150 19.44 0.15 -15.70
C GLN A 150 18.98 1.09 -16.81
#